data_AF-A0A6B1HF74-F1
#
_entry.id   AF-A0A6B1HF74-F1
#
_cell.length_a   1.000
_cell.length_b   1.000
_cell.length_c   1.000
_cell.angle_alpha   90.00
_cell.angle_beta   90.00
_cell.angle_gamma   90.00
#
_symmetry.space_group_name_H-M   'P 1'
#
loop_
_entity.id
_entity.type
_entity.pdbx_description
1 polymer ?
#
loop_
_entity_poly.entity_id
_entity_poly.type
_entity_poly.pdbx_seq_one_letter_code
_entity_poly.pdbx_strand_id
1 'polypeptide(L)'
;MEGINEHGSITAEIQYHAFRPVPGYDRRASQGPVGPGLAQPIAWHDHDAIDGVTGPIRVRVDFDGVRPEDVRLYAVYLDPA
;
A
#
# COMPACT_ATOMS: atom_id res chain seq x y z
N MET A 1 -7.51 -5.19 19.18
CA MET A 1 -7.10 -4.31 18.07
C MET A 1 -6.52 -5.28 17.05
N GLU A 2 -7.39 -5.96 16.33
CA GLU A 2 -7.03 -7.08 15.47
C GLU A 2 -7.38 -6.70 14.04
N GLY A 3 -6.49 -7.02 13.10
CA GLY A 3 -6.78 -6.92 11.67
C GLY A 3 -5.59 -7.23 10.78
N ILE A 4 -4.45 -6.54 10.97
CA ILE A 4 -3.17 -6.94 10.35
C ILE A 4 -2.49 -7.96 11.27
N ASN A 5 -2.32 -9.19 10.81
CA ASN A 5 -1.70 -10.31 11.51
C ASN A 5 -1.28 -11.39 10.50
N GLU A 6 -0.98 -12.61 10.96
CA GLU A 6 -0.62 -13.77 10.12
C GLU A 6 -1.73 -14.23 9.15
N HIS A 7 -2.96 -13.75 9.32
CA HIS A 7 -4.14 -14.10 8.53
C HIS A 7 -4.72 -12.94 7.73
N GLY A 8 -4.16 -11.74 7.87
CA GLY A 8 -4.63 -10.52 7.22
C GLY A 8 -3.50 -9.54 6.99
N SER A 9 -3.29 -9.12 5.74
CA SER A 9 -2.27 -8.14 5.39
C SER A 9 -2.77 -7.14 4.36
N ILE A 10 -2.08 -6.02 4.25
CA ILE A 10 -2.31 -5.03 3.19
C ILE A 10 -1.02 -4.78 2.43
N THR A 11 -1.16 -4.54 1.13
CA THR A 11 -0.10 -4.03 0.26
C THR A 11 -0.63 -2.85 -0.52
N ALA A 12 0.25 -1.96 -0.95
CA ALA A 12 -0.13 -0.83 -1.80
C ALA A 12 0.61 -0.87 -3.12
N GLU A 13 -0.04 -0.39 -4.16
CA GLU A 13 0.53 -0.21 -5.49
C GLU A 13 0.24 1.20 -5.97
N ILE A 14 1.24 1.84 -6.58
CA ILE A 14 1.06 3.10 -7.28
C ILE A 14 0.74 2.81 -8.74
N GLN A 15 -0.31 3.42 -9.25
CA GLN A 15 -0.73 3.28 -10.64
C GLN A 15 -0.78 4.64 -11.34
N TYR A 16 -0.51 4.62 -12.64
CA TYR A 16 -0.86 5.72 -13.51
C TYR A 16 -2.39 5.85 -13.66
N HIS A 17 -2.84 6.99 -14.20
CA HIS A 17 -4.24 7.24 -14.55
C HIS A 17 -4.88 6.18 -15.49
N ALA A 18 -4.10 5.31 -16.14
CA ALA A 18 -4.60 4.22 -16.97
C ALA A 18 -4.80 2.89 -16.21
N PHE A 19 -4.75 2.87 -14.87
CA PHE A 19 -4.79 1.64 -14.06
C PHE A 19 -3.64 0.67 -14.38
N ARG A 20 -2.48 1.24 -14.73
CA ARG A 20 -1.24 0.47 -14.94
C ARG A 20 -0.30 0.71 -13.77
N PRO A 21 0.27 -0.34 -13.16
CA PRO A 21 1.28 -0.18 -12.12
C PRO A 21 2.45 0.66 -12.62
N VAL A 22 2.96 1.53 -11.75
CA VAL A 22 4.24 2.20 -11.96
C VAL A 22 5.35 1.18 -11.64
N PRO A 23 6.30 0.93 -12.54
CA PRO A 23 7.42 0.01 -12.28
C PRO A 23 8.16 0.40 -10.99
N GLY A 24 8.46 -0.58 -10.13
CA GLY A 24 9.11 -0.35 -8.83
C GLY A 24 8.13 -0.04 -7.68
N TYR A 25 6.90 0.36 -7.99
CA TYR A 25 5.84 0.66 -7.01
C TYR A 25 4.66 -0.31 -7.11
N ASP A 26 4.90 -1.53 -7.60
CA ASP A 26 3.88 -2.57 -7.71
C ASP A 26 3.73 -3.38 -6.42
N ARG A 27 2.66 -4.19 -6.35
CA ARG A 27 2.35 -5.01 -5.17
C ARG A 27 3.51 -5.89 -4.71
N ARG A 28 4.34 -6.42 -5.62
CA ARG A 28 5.47 -7.31 -5.25
C ARG A 28 6.63 -6.55 -4.62
N ALA A 29 6.77 -5.27 -4.96
CA ALA A 29 7.75 -4.38 -4.34
C ALA A 29 7.26 -3.81 -3.01
N SER A 30 5.94 -3.88 -2.73
CA SER A 30 5.33 -3.30 -1.53
C SER A 30 5.72 -4.03 -0.25
N GLN A 31 6.13 -3.26 0.75
CA GLN A 31 6.43 -3.70 2.10
C GLN A 31 5.35 -3.13 3.03
N GLY A 32 4.30 -3.91 3.23
CA GLY A 32 3.16 -3.56 4.08
C GLY A 32 3.47 -3.60 5.59
N PRO A 33 2.54 -3.16 6.44
CA PRO A 33 2.70 -3.19 7.88
C PRO A 33 2.79 -4.63 8.40
N VAL A 34 3.65 -4.85 9.39
CA VAL A 34 3.78 -6.16 10.07
C VAL A 34 2.78 -6.36 11.21
N GLY A 35 1.98 -5.34 11.54
CA GLY A 35 1.01 -5.38 12.61
C GLY A 35 -0.01 -4.24 12.54
N PRO A 36 -1.01 -4.23 13.43
CA PRO A 36 -2.08 -3.24 13.43
C PRO A 36 -1.58 -1.90 13.99
N GLY A 37 -2.12 -0.79 13.47
CA GLY A 37 -1.80 0.54 13.98
C GLY A 37 -2.47 1.64 13.17
N LEU A 38 -2.35 2.87 13.67
CA LEU A 38 -2.73 4.08 12.93
C LEU A 38 -1.52 4.60 12.15
N ALA A 39 -1.78 5.19 10.97
CA ALA A 39 -0.77 5.82 10.12
C ALA A 39 0.50 4.96 9.94
N GLN A 40 0.32 3.66 9.73
CA GLN A 40 1.45 2.76 9.52
C GLN A 40 2.04 3.01 8.12
N PRO A 41 3.38 3.11 8.00
CA PRO A 41 4.02 3.34 6.72
C PRO A 41 3.89 2.11 5.82
N ILE A 42 3.80 2.37 4.52
CA ILE A 42 4.01 1.38 3.47
C ILE A 42 5.13 1.92 2.59
N ALA A 43 6.16 1.12 2.38
CA ALA A 43 7.27 1.43 1.50
C ALA A 43 7.28 0.48 0.29
N TRP A 44 8.05 0.83 -0.72
CA TRP A 44 8.40 -0.08 -1.80
C TRP A 44 9.91 -0.34 -1.75
N HIS A 45 10.33 -1.54 -2.16
CA HIS A 45 11.75 -1.92 -2.12
C HIS A 45 12.63 -0.87 -2.81
N ASP A 46 13.66 -0.39 -2.11
CA ASP A 46 14.59 0.64 -2.58
C ASP A 46 13.96 2.00 -2.95
N HIS A 47 12.71 2.27 -2.53
CA HIS A 47 11.99 3.51 -2.83
C HIS A 47 11.40 4.15 -1.55
N ASP A 48 12.12 5.13 -1.00
CA ASP A 48 11.67 5.92 0.17
C ASP A 48 10.67 7.03 -0.20
N ALA A 49 10.60 7.40 -1.48
CA ALA A 49 9.68 8.41 -2.01
C ALA A 49 9.17 7.98 -3.39
N ILE A 50 7.96 8.41 -3.75
CA ILE A 50 7.41 8.19 -5.09
C ILE A 50 8.01 9.23 -6.05
N ASP A 51 8.96 8.82 -6.87
CA ASP A 51 9.66 9.64 -7.84
C ASP A 51 9.44 9.17 -9.29
N GLY A 52 9.86 10.00 -10.25
CA GLY A 52 9.80 9.65 -11.68
C GLY A 52 8.38 9.53 -12.27
N VAL A 53 7.33 9.86 -11.50
CA VAL A 53 5.93 9.83 -11.95
C VAL A 53 5.47 11.24 -12.32
N THR A 54 4.96 11.39 -13.53
CA THR A 54 4.37 12.65 -14.00
C THR A 54 2.84 12.56 -14.03
N GLY A 55 2.20 13.58 -13.47
CA GLY A 55 0.74 13.69 -13.43
C GLY A 55 0.07 12.90 -12.28
N PRO A 56 -1.26 12.76 -12.32
CA PRO A 56 -2.02 12.13 -11.25
C PRO A 56 -1.69 10.65 -11.09
N ILE A 57 -1.51 10.24 -9.85
CA ILE A 57 -1.36 8.83 -9.46
C ILE A 57 -2.64 8.29 -8.84
N ARG A 58 -2.78 6.98 -8.84
CA ARG A 58 -3.74 6.26 -8.00
C ARG A 58 -3.00 5.38 -7.02
N VAL A 59 -3.51 5.31 -5.80
CA VAL A 59 -3.08 4.32 -4.81
C VAL A 59 -4.09 3.19 -4.82
N ARG A 60 -3.65 2.00 -5.22
CA ARG A 60 -4.43 0.76 -5.12
C ARG A 60 -4.02 0.05 -3.85
N VAL A 61 -4.97 -0.19 -2.95
CA VAL A 61 -4.73 -0.99 -1.75
C VAL A 61 -5.29 -2.38 -1.98
N ASP A 62 -4.42 -3.37 -1.83
CA ASP A 62 -4.76 -4.78 -1.91
C ASP A 62 -4.84 -5.34 -0.49
N PHE A 63 -5.89 -6.12 -0.24
CA PHE A 63 -6.09 -6.86 0.99
C PHE A 63 -5.77 -8.33 0.69
N ASP A 64 -4.98 -8.96 1.56
CA ASP A 64 -4.70 -10.39 1.50
C ASP A 64 -5.04 -11.04 2.84
N GLY A 65 -5.33 -12.34 2.81
CA GLY A 65 -5.81 -13.07 3.96
C GLY A 65 -7.00 -13.96 3.67
N VAL A 66 -7.41 -14.73 4.69
CA VAL A 66 -8.52 -15.69 4.56
C VAL A 66 -9.87 -14.98 4.51
N ARG A 67 -9.98 -13.86 5.23
CA ARG A 67 -11.21 -13.10 5.43
C ARG A 67 -10.93 -11.61 5.23
N PRO A 68 -11.34 -11.03 4.10
CA PRO A 68 -11.13 -9.61 3.83
C PRO A 68 -11.71 -8.69 4.92
N GLU A 69 -12.76 -9.13 5.62
CA GLU A 69 -13.40 -8.40 6.71
C GLU A 69 -12.54 -8.25 7.98
N ASP A 70 -11.46 -9.02 8.11
CA ASP A 70 -10.57 -8.95 9.27
C ASP A 70 -9.72 -7.66 9.24
N VAL A 71 -9.44 -7.14 8.04
CA VAL A 71 -8.65 -5.92 7.88
C VAL A 71 -9.55 -4.70 7.70
N ARG A 72 -9.29 -3.64 8.48
CA ARG A 72 -9.98 -2.35 8.34
C ARG A 72 -9.00 -1.28 7.90
N LEU A 73 -9.25 -0.70 6.74
CA LEU A 73 -8.57 0.50 6.25
C LEU A 73 -9.49 1.71 6.46
N TYR A 74 -8.99 2.71 7.19
CA TYR A 74 -9.75 3.93 7.46
C TYR A 74 -9.42 5.05 6.47
N ALA A 75 -8.12 5.28 6.25
CA ALA A 75 -7.63 6.32 5.38
C ALA A 75 -6.25 5.95 4.84
N VAL A 76 -5.91 6.50 3.67
CA VAL A 76 -4.58 6.46 3.07
C VAL A 76 -4.10 7.89 2.98
N TYR A 77 -2.89 8.13 3.47
CA TYR A 77 -2.23 9.43 3.42
C TYR A 77 -1.03 9.33 2.48
N LEU A 78 -0.78 10.39 1.73
CA LEU A 78 0.44 10.60 0.97
C LEU A 78 1.09 11.83 1.58
N ASP A 79 2.24 11.62 2.22
CA ASP A 79 3.02 12.71 2.76
C ASP A 79 3.80 13.41 1.63
N PRO A 80 3.86 14.76 1.64
CA PRO A 80 4.75 15.48 0.74
C PRO A 80 6.22 15.12 1.07
N ALA A 81 7.04 15.03 0.04
CA ALA A 81 8.50 14.90 0.18
C ALA A 81 9.15 16.16 0.76
#